data_AF-A0A1Q3ZKK5-F1
#
_entry.id   AF-A0A1Q3ZKK5-F1
#
_cell.length_a   1.000
_cell.length_b   1.000
_cell.length_c   1.000
_cell.angle_alpha   90.00
_cell.angle_beta   90.00
_cell.angle_gamma   90.00
#
_symmetry.space_group_name_H-M   'P 1'
#
loop_
_entity.id
_entity.type
_entity.pdbx_description
1 polymer ?
#
loop_
_entity_poly.entity_id
_entity_poly.type
_entity_poly.pdbx_seq_one_letter_code
_entity_poly.pdbx_strand_id
1 'polypeptide(L)'
;MKKTTTWEKAKKAVTAFLLFVSFSSISQAQYIVDFEGAGEESSAYPAETVSLSGLNWMVGPEVQIGTASNDFKNGNRSARLRGRDGSALTMTQDKSDGMGTVSFVYRSYSTDTDQQPWAVEYSTDQGISWTQIGSVFTATASVQTFQETVNSVVIYA
;
A
#
# COMPACT_ATOMS: atom_id res chain seq x y z
N MET A 1 43.04 60.85 -1.51
CA MET A 1 42.05 60.08 -0.71
C MET A 1 40.65 60.38 -1.24
N LYS A 2 39.99 59.44 -1.93
CA LYS A 2 38.58 59.59 -2.39
C LYS A 2 37.65 59.40 -1.18
N LYS A 3 36.89 60.43 -0.83
CA LYS A 3 35.82 60.34 0.19
C LYS A 3 34.60 59.68 -0.43
N THR A 4 34.30 58.45 -0.03
CA THR A 4 33.03 57.78 -0.35
C THR A 4 31.93 58.35 0.54
N THR A 5 30.89 58.90 -0.09
CA THR A 5 29.73 59.49 0.60
C THR A 5 28.80 58.40 1.14
N THR A 6 28.15 58.72 2.26
CA THR A 6 27.28 57.86 3.08
C THR A 6 26.18 57.12 2.32
N TRP A 7 25.79 57.61 1.13
CA TRP A 7 24.81 56.99 0.24
C TRP A 7 25.28 55.65 -0.37
N GLU A 8 26.59 55.42 -0.50
CA GLU A 8 27.16 54.13 -0.94
C GLU A 8 27.08 53.05 0.15
N LYS A 9 26.91 53.43 1.43
CA LYS A 9 26.69 52.48 2.53
C LYS A 9 25.22 52.00 2.58
N ALA A 10 24.28 52.85 2.19
CA ALA A 10 22.85 52.54 2.22
C ALA A 10 22.44 51.50 1.16
N LYS A 11 23.13 51.43 0.01
CA LYS A 11 22.88 50.40 -1.01
C LYS A 11 23.21 48.97 -0.55
N LYS A 12 24.01 48.82 0.51
CA LYS A 12 24.37 47.51 1.08
C LYS A 12 23.38 47.01 2.16
N ALA A 13 22.35 47.79 2.47
CA ALA A 13 21.35 47.46 3.47
C ALA A 13 19.99 47.07 2.87
N VAL A 14 19.94 46.66 1.59
CA VAL A 14 18.82 45.88 1.07
C VAL A 14 19.11 44.42 1.43
N THR A 15 18.94 44.11 2.70
CA THR A 15 19.01 42.74 3.21
C THR A 15 17.91 41.95 2.52
N ALA A 16 18.31 41.09 1.59
CA ALA A 16 17.45 40.12 0.96
C ALA A 16 16.84 39.23 2.06
N PHE A 17 15.53 39.39 2.30
CA PHE A 17 14.77 38.46 3.12
C PHE A 17 14.56 37.19 2.29
N LEU A 18 15.55 36.28 2.35
CA LEU A 18 15.43 34.93 1.81
C LEU A 18 14.39 34.18 2.62
N LEU A 19 13.16 34.13 2.10
CA LEU A 19 12.11 33.25 2.59
C LEU A 19 12.54 31.81 2.26
N PHE A 20 13.20 31.14 3.22
CA PHE A 20 13.53 29.72 3.10
C PHE A 20 12.25 28.91 3.33
N VAL A 21 11.41 28.80 2.30
CA VAL A 21 10.30 27.85 2.31
C VAL A 21 10.92 26.47 2.18
N SER A 22 11.21 25.83 3.30
CA SER A 22 11.51 24.41 3.36
C SER A 22 10.26 23.68 2.91
N PHE A 23 10.22 23.32 1.62
CA PHE A 23 9.34 22.27 1.14
C PHE A 23 9.81 20.97 1.79
N SER A 24 9.25 20.65 2.95
CA SER A 24 9.31 19.29 3.47
C SER A 24 8.54 18.44 2.47
N SER A 25 9.26 17.65 1.67
CA SER A 25 8.64 16.59 0.91
C SER A 25 7.88 15.72 1.91
N ILE A 26 6.55 15.73 1.86
CA ILE A 26 5.76 14.70 2.54
C ILE A 26 6.08 13.42 1.77
N SER A 27 7.10 12.70 2.22
CA SER A 27 7.29 11.32 1.81
C SER A 27 6.10 10.57 2.39
N GLN A 28 5.09 10.30 1.57
CA GLN A 28 4.08 9.33 1.95
C GLN A 28 4.83 8.01 2.11
N ALA A 29 4.85 7.47 3.32
CA ALA A 29 5.42 6.16 3.58
C ALA A 29 4.60 5.13 2.79
N GLN A 30 5.12 4.74 1.63
CA GLN A 30 4.55 3.69 0.81
C GLN A 30 4.85 2.36 1.50
N TYR A 31 3.79 1.63 1.81
CA TYR A 31 3.90 0.27 2.31
C TYR A 31 3.64 -0.67 1.13
N ILE A 32 4.68 -1.39 0.71
CA ILE A 32 4.66 -2.29 -0.45
C ILE A 32 4.83 -3.70 0.06
N VAL A 33 3.93 -4.61 -0.32
CA VAL A 33 4.07 -6.04 -0.13
C VAL A 33 4.33 -6.67 -1.49
N ASP A 34 5.53 -7.18 -1.71
CA ASP A 34 5.91 -7.93 -2.91
C ASP A 34 6.05 -9.45 -2.65
N PHE A 35 5.96 -9.88 -1.39
CA PHE A 35 6.11 -11.26 -0.92
C PHE A 35 7.53 -11.82 -1.07
N GLU A 36 8.54 -10.98 -1.34
CA GLU A 36 9.90 -11.44 -1.62
C GLU A 36 10.80 -11.39 -0.36
N GLY A 37 10.32 -10.81 0.74
CA GLY A 37 11.06 -10.76 2.01
C GLY A 37 11.37 -12.12 2.61
N ALA A 38 12.41 -12.17 3.45
CA ALA A 38 12.77 -13.39 4.17
C ALA A 38 11.65 -13.76 5.16
N GLY A 39 11.09 -14.97 5.03
CA GLY A 39 9.96 -15.41 5.85
C GLY A 39 8.60 -14.89 5.38
N GLU A 40 8.52 -14.18 4.25
CA GLU A 40 7.26 -13.80 3.60
C GLU A 40 6.68 -14.96 2.79
N GLU A 41 6.44 -16.05 3.49
CA GLU A 41 5.88 -17.26 2.93
C GLU A 41 4.86 -17.85 3.90
N SER A 42 3.90 -18.58 3.35
CA SER A 42 2.90 -19.27 4.14
C SER A 42 2.72 -20.67 3.59
N SER A 43 2.83 -21.62 4.50
CA SER A 43 2.61 -23.02 4.18
C SER A 43 1.11 -23.33 4.20
N ALA A 44 0.68 -24.27 3.37
CA ALA A 44 -0.72 -24.60 3.24
C ALA A 44 -1.35 -25.08 4.57
N TYR A 45 -2.47 -24.48 4.99
CA TYR A 45 -3.43 -25.02 5.97
C TYR A 45 -2.84 -25.39 7.34
N PRO A 46 -2.73 -24.46 8.31
CA PRO A 46 -3.84 -23.65 8.84
C PRO A 46 -3.61 -22.13 8.70
N ALA A 47 -4.52 -21.31 9.24
CA ALA A 47 -4.29 -19.87 9.34
C ALA A 47 -3.05 -19.56 10.18
N GLU A 48 -2.26 -18.58 9.74
CA GLU A 48 -1.04 -18.17 10.42
C GLU A 48 -0.80 -16.66 10.30
N THR A 49 0.00 -16.13 11.21
CA THR A 49 0.47 -14.73 11.11
C THR A 49 1.80 -14.70 10.40
N VAL A 50 1.86 -13.98 9.28
CA VAL A 50 3.08 -13.72 8.51
C VAL A 50 3.42 -12.24 8.61
N SER A 51 4.70 -11.92 8.83
CA SER A 51 5.18 -10.54 8.72
C SER A 51 5.47 -10.26 7.26
N LEU A 52 4.65 -9.43 6.62
CA LEU A 52 4.84 -8.97 5.26
C LEU A 52 5.35 -7.54 5.33
N SER A 53 6.52 -7.25 4.76
CA SER A 53 7.15 -5.92 4.74
C SER A 53 7.18 -5.20 6.09
N GLY A 54 7.30 -5.97 7.18
CA GLY A 54 7.38 -5.46 8.55
C GLY A 54 6.04 -5.23 9.27
N LEU A 55 4.89 -5.53 8.66
CA LEU A 55 3.58 -5.53 9.32
C LEU A 55 3.02 -6.95 9.42
N ASN A 56 2.27 -7.22 10.48
CA ASN A 56 1.64 -8.52 10.68
C ASN A 56 0.36 -8.67 9.85
N TRP A 57 0.28 -9.78 9.12
CA TRP A 57 -0.89 -10.20 8.36
C TRP A 57 -1.35 -11.58 8.84
N MET A 58 -2.64 -11.69 9.14
CA MET A 58 -3.31 -12.97 9.25
C MET A 58 -3.54 -13.52 7.84
N VAL A 59 -2.83 -14.59 7.51
CA VAL A 59 -3.07 -15.41 6.33
C VAL A 59 -4.14 -16.42 6.73
N GLY A 60 -5.35 -16.25 6.20
CA GLY A 60 -6.48 -17.13 6.50
C GLY A 60 -6.29 -18.55 5.96
N PRO A 61 -7.15 -19.50 6.37
CA PRO A 61 -7.18 -20.80 5.70
C PRO A 61 -7.40 -20.61 4.20
N GLU A 62 -6.93 -21.55 3.37
CA GLU A 62 -7.15 -21.51 1.91
C GLU A 62 -6.42 -20.37 1.18
N VAL A 63 -5.52 -19.68 1.88
CA VAL A 63 -4.56 -18.73 1.35
C VAL A 63 -3.16 -19.33 1.45
N GLN A 64 -2.33 -19.11 0.43
CA GLN A 64 -0.92 -19.51 0.42
C GLN A 64 -0.07 -18.38 -0.13
N ILE A 65 1.10 -18.16 0.46
CA ILE A 65 2.11 -17.26 -0.09
C ILE A 65 3.27 -18.14 -0.54
N GLY A 66 3.41 -18.31 -1.84
CA GLY A 66 4.28 -19.36 -2.38
C GLY A 66 4.64 -19.20 -3.84
N THR A 67 5.34 -20.21 -4.35
CA THR A 67 6.07 -20.17 -5.62
C THR A 67 5.48 -21.09 -6.69
N ALA A 68 4.21 -21.51 -6.57
CA ALA A 68 3.68 -22.55 -7.46
C ALA A 68 3.71 -22.06 -8.92
N SER A 69 4.07 -22.94 -9.86
CA SER A 69 4.32 -22.56 -11.26
C SER A 69 3.15 -21.84 -11.92
N ASN A 70 1.94 -22.20 -11.53
CA ASN A 70 0.69 -21.69 -12.06
C ASN A 70 0.22 -20.36 -11.43
N ASP A 71 0.86 -19.93 -10.34
CA ASP A 71 0.54 -18.65 -9.71
C ASP A 71 0.97 -17.49 -10.59
N PHE A 72 0.22 -16.38 -10.55
CA PHE A 72 0.67 -15.12 -11.10
C PHE A 72 1.57 -14.40 -10.12
N LYS A 73 2.80 -14.11 -10.54
CA LYS A 73 3.85 -13.60 -9.65
C LYS A 73 4.61 -12.48 -10.32
N ASN A 74 4.95 -11.45 -9.55
CA ASN A 74 5.89 -10.40 -9.92
C ASN A 74 7.18 -10.61 -9.13
N GLY A 75 7.94 -11.63 -9.49
CA GLY A 75 9.03 -12.16 -8.66
C GLY A 75 8.91 -13.67 -8.54
N ASN A 76 9.27 -14.21 -7.39
CA ASN A 76 9.24 -15.64 -7.10
C ASN A 76 7.98 -16.07 -6.36
N ARG A 77 7.28 -15.16 -5.67
CA ARG A 77 6.09 -15.46 -4.85
C ARG A 77 4.88 -14.57 -5.16
N SER A 78 3.73 -15.04 -4.70
CA SER A 78 2.46 -14.31 -4.65
C SER A 78 1.54 -14.91 -3.60
N ALA A 79 0.59 -14.13 -3.10
CA ALA A 79 -0.56 -14.69 -2.40
C ALA A 79 -1.56 -15.32 -3.39
N ARG A 80 -1.95 -16.57 -3.15
CA ARG A 80 -3.05 -17.26 -3.84
C ARG A 80 -4.18 -17.54 -2.86
N LEU A 81 -5.38 -17.08 -3.19
CA LEU A 81 -6.60 -17.32 -2.43
C LEU A 81 -7.53 -18.25 -3.20
N ARG A 82 -8.02 -19.33 -2.57
CA ARG A 82 -8.81 -20.38 -3.28
C ARG A 82 -10.33 -20.17 -3.26
N GLY A 83 -10.84 -19.15 -2.57
CA GLY A 83 -12.28 -18.83 -2.56
C GLY A 83 -13.14 -19.80 -1.76
N ARG A 84 -12.57 -20.45 -0.73
CA ARG A 84 -13.29 -21.29 0.24
C ARG A 84 -13.44 -20.56 1.57
N ASP A 85 -14.27 -21.09 2.47
CA ASP A 85 -14.53 -20.50 3.78
C ASP A 85 -13.24 -20.11 4.52
N GLY A 86 -13.15 -18.83 4.90
CA GLY A 86 -12.00 -18.24 5.57
C GLY A 86 -10.85 -17.80 4.67
N SER A 87 -10.97 -17.90 3.34
CA SER A 87 -9.98 -17.33 2.40
C SER A 87 -9.91 -15.81 2.56
N ALA A 88 -8.95 -15.33 3.32
CA ALA A 88 -8.73 -13.90 3.55
C ALA A 88 -7.24 -13.62 3.81
N LEU A 89 -6.80 -12.44 3.41
CA LEU A 89 -5.49 -11.91 3.75
C LEU A 89 -5.72 -10.60 4.49
N THR A 90 -5.54 -10.61 5.81
CA THR A 90 -5.97 -9.51 6.70
C THR A 90 -4.77 -8.90 7.40
N MET A 91 -4.49 -7.61 7.19
CA MET A 91 -3.48 -6.89 7.97
C MET A 91 -4.01 -6.65 9.38
N THR A 92 -3.35 -7.22 10.39
CA THR A 92 -3.79 -7.16 11.79
C THR A 92 -3.03 -6.13 12.62
N GLN A 93 -2.04 -5.47 12.02
CA GLN A 93 -1.29 -4.39 12.65
C GLN A 93 -1.63 -3.06 12.02
N ASP A 94 -1.96 -2.07 12.84
CA ASP A 94 -2.29 -0.73 12.38
C ASP A 94 -1.10 -0.09 11.66
N LYS A 95 -1.37 0.50 10.49
CA LYS A 95 -0.43 1.39 9.82
C LYS A 95 -0.59 2.79 10.41
N SER A 96 0.41 3.27 11.17
CA SER A 96 0.35 4.50 11.97
C SER A 96 -0.05 5.76 11.19
N ASP A 97 0.37 5.87 9.93
CA ASP A 97 0.07 7.03 9.08
C ASP A 97 -1.20 6.84 8.23
N GLY A 98 -1.97 5.79 8.51
CA GLY A 98 -3.14 5.41 7.73
C GLY A 98 -2.79 5.01 6.29
N MET A 99 -3.82 4.98 5.45
CA MET A 99 -3.78 4.50 4.06
C MET A 99 -4.43 5.52 3.13
N GLY A 100 -3.73 5.89 2.06
CA GLY A 100 -4.26 6.77 1.02
C GLY A 100 -4.96 5.96 -0.07
N THR A 101 -4.18 5.11 -0.75
CA THR A 101 -4.63 4.28 -1.88
C THR A 101 -4.25 2.84 -1.62
N VAL A 102 -5.16 1.91 -1.91
CA VAL A 102 -4.87 0.48 -2.04
C VAL A 102 -4.72 0.16 -3.51
N SER A 103 -3.67 -0.55 -3.90
CA SER A 103 -3.55 -1.06 -5.26
C SER A 103 -2.76 -2.34 -5.33
N PHE A 104 -3.22 -3.25 -6.17
CA PHE A 104 -2.53 -4.50 -6.48
C PHE A 104 -2.96 -5.03 -7.84
N VAL A 105 -2.12 -5.89 -8.41
CA VAL A 105 -2.47 -6.66 -9.61
C VAL A 105 -2.94 -8.05 -9.22
N TYR A 106 -3.89 -8.59 -9.98
CA TYR A 106 -4.47 -9.90 -9.74
C TYR A 106 -4.84 -10.59 -11.06
N ARG A 107 -4.93 -11.92 -11.02
CA ARG A 107 -5.54 -12.78 -12.05
C ARG A 107 -5.87 -14.15 -11.45
N SER A 108 -6.57 -14.99 -12.20
CA SER A 108 -6.87 -16.35 -11.77
C SER A 108 -5.62 -17.24 -11.69
N TYR A 109 -5.74 -18.34 -10.95
CA TYR A 109 -4.73 -19.38 -10.92
C TYR A 109 -4.69 -20.09 -12.28
N SER A 110 -3.63 -19.89 -13.05
CA SER A 110 -3.54 -20.35 -14.44
C SER A 110 -4.79 -19.95 -15.27
N THR A 111 -5.47 -20.91 -15.88
CA THR A 111 -6.72 -20.72 -16.64
C THR A 111 -7.94 -21.22 -15.88
N ASP A 112 -7.89 -21.25 -14.55
CA ASP A 112 -9.01 -21.70 -13.73
C ASP A 112 -10.24 -20.80 -13.95
N THR A 113 -11.40 -21.44 -14.13
CA THR A 113 -12.66 -20.80 -14.48
C THR A 113 -13.63 -20.70 -13.31
N ASP A 114 -13.40 -21.46 -12.23
CA ASP A 114 -14.26 -21.43 -11.04
C ASP A 114 -13.80 -20.34 -10.06
N GLN A 115 -13.86 -19.09 -10.52
CA GLN A 115 -13.38 -17.92 -9.76
C GLN A 115 -14.49 -17.36 -8.86
N GLN A 116 -14.12 -17.09 -7.61
CA GLN A 116 -15.02 -16.48 -6.64
C GLN A 116 -14.91 -14.94 -6.67
N PRO A 117 -16.00 -14.22 -6.30
CA PRO A 117 -15.96 -12.78 -6.11
C PRO A 117 -15.17 -12.40 -4.85
N TRP A 118 -14.43 -11.31 -4.92
CA TRP A 118 -13.62 -10.76 -3.84
C TRP A 118 -13.99 -9.31 -3.54
N ALA A 119 -13.93 -8.95 -2.26
CA ALA A 119 -14.05 -7.58 -1.78
C ALA A 119 -12.74 -7.15 -1.13
N VAL A 120 -12.45 -5.85 -1.19
CA VAL A 120 -11.40 -5.23 -0.36
C VAL A 120 -12.10 -4.40 0.71
N GLU A 121 -11.64 -4.55 1.94
CA GLU A 121 -12.19 -3.83 3.08
C GLU A 121 -11.06 -3.15 3.86
N TYR A 122 -11.41 -2.12 4.62
CA TYR A 122 -10.51 -1.45 5.55
C TYR A 122 -11.21 -1.21 6.89
N SER A 123 -10.41 -1.04 7.94
CA SER A 123 -10.88 -0.70 9.28
C SER A 123 -10.18 0.59 9.76
N THR A 124 -10.90 1.39 10.54
CA THR A 124 -10.37 2.58 11.24
C THR A 124 -10.49 2.45 12.77
N ASP A 125 -10.88 1.27 13.25
CA ASP A 125 -11.21 0.99 14.66
C ASP A 125 -10.52 -0.29 15.15
N GLN A 126 -9.26 -0.50 14.76
CA GLN A 126 -8.42 -1.64 15.17
C GLN A 126 -9.05 -3.00 14.81
N GLY A 127 -9.74 -3.08 13.67
CA GLY A 127 -10.34 -4.31 13.15
C GLY A 127 -11.67 -4.70 13.79
N ILE A 128 -12.30 -3.83 14.58
CA ILE A 128 -13.62 -4.08 15.18
C ILE A 128 -14.71 -4.08 14.10
N SER A 129 -14.64 -3.15 13.14
CA SER A 129 -15.53 -3.08 11.99
C SER A 129 -14.76 -2.85 10.69
N TRP A 130 -15.35 -3.31 9.59
CA TRP A 130 -14.75 -3.27 8.26
C TRP A 130 -15.71 -2.59 7.29
N THR A 131 -15.17 -1.70 6.46
CA THR A 131 -15.88 -1.00 5.41
C THR A 131 -15.32 -1.44 4.06
N GLN A 132 -16.19 -1.93 3.17
CA GLN A 132 -15.80 -2.25 1.81
C GLN A 132 -15.36 -0.98 1.06
N ILE A 133 -14.29 -1.10 0.29
CA ILE A 133 -13.85 -0.10 -0.68
C ILE A 133 -13.92 -0.66 -2.10
N GLY A 134 -14.36 0.17 -3.04
CA GLY A 134 -14.54 -0.23 -4.42
C GLY A 134 -15.66 -1.25 -4.64
N SER A 135 -15.75 -1.73 -5.87
CA SER A 135 -16.69 -2.79 -6.25
C SER A 135 -16.09 -4.17 -6.03
N VAL A 136 -16.96 -5.14 -5.76
CA VAL A 136 -16.59 -6.57 -5.80
C VAL A 136 -16.03 -6.91 -7.18
N PHE A 137 -14.98 -7.71 -7.22
CA PHE A 137 -14.32 -8.11 -8.45
C PHE A 137 -14.11 -9.63 -8.50
N THR A 138 -14.09 -10.18 -9.72
CA THR A 138 -13.78 -11.60 -9.97
C THR A 138 -12.58 -11.65 -10.90
N ALA A 139 -11.63 -12.53 -10.57
CA ALA A 139 -10.43 -12.70 -11.37
C ALA A 139 -10.73 -13.39 -12.71
N THR A 140 -9.94 -13.05 -13.72
CA THR A 140 -9.91 -13.73 -15.02
C THR A 140 -8.49 -14.21 -15.32
N ALA A 141 -8.28 -14.95 -16.41
CA ALA A 141 -6.93 -15.38 -16.82
C ALA A 141 -6.02 -14.19 -17.24
N SER A 142 -6.60 -13.02 -17.53
CA SER A 142 -5.86 -11.81 -17.85
C SER A 142 -5.45 -11.07 -16.58
N VAL A 143 -4.29 -10.39 -16.63
CA VAL A 143 -3.84 -9.51 -15.55
C VAL A 143 -4.78 -8.32 -15.43
N GLN A 144 -5.25 -8.07 -14.22
CA GLN A 144 -6.14 -6.97 -13.87
C GLN A 144 -5.52 -6.18 -12.70
N THR A 145 -5.99 -4.95 -12.52
CA THR A 145 -5.54 -4.08 -11.42
C THR A 145 -6.74 -3.68 -10.59
N PHE A 146 -6.64 -3.87 -9.28
CA PHE A 146 -7.51 -3.22 -8.32
C PHE A 146 -6.81 -1.95 -7.84
N GLN A 147 -7.53 -0.83 -7.78
CA GLN A 147 -7.02 0.42 -7.23
C GLN A 147 -8.17 1.27 -6.70
N GLU A 148 -8.09 1.64 -5.44
CA GLU A 148 -9.08 2.50 -4.80
C GLU A 148 -8.43 3.48 -3.83
N THR A 149 -8.99 4.69 -3.74
CA THR A 149 -8.56 5.72 -2.79
C THR A 149 -9.46 5.70 -1.56
N VAL A 150 -8.88 5.42 -0.38
CA VAL A 150 -9.59 5.32 0.91
C VAL A 150 -9.85 6.70 1.48
N ASN A 151 -8.81 7.53 1.52
CA ASN A 151 -8.90 8.90 2.00
C ASN A 151 -8.95 9.85 0.81
N SER A 152 -10.13 10.40 0.50
CA SER A 152 -10.20 11.57 -0.36
C SER A 152 -9.84 12.80 0.48
N VAL A 153 -8.81 13.54 0.07
CA VAL A 153 -8.56 14.86 0.65
C VAL A 153 -9.72 15.75 0.21
N VAL A 154 -10.69 15.97 1.09
CA VAL A 154 -11.70 17.02 0.89
C VAL A 154 -11.01 18.34 1.21
N ILE A 155 -10.48 19.00 0.20
CA ILE A 155 -10.03 20.38 0.32
C ILE A 155 -11.32 21.22 0.34
N TYR A 156 -11.76 21.65 1.52
CA TYR A 156 -12.69 22.77 1.59
C TYR A 156 -11.94 24.03 1.16
N ALA A 157 -12.27 24.53 -0.03
CA ALA A 157 -11.88 25.86 -0.49
C ALA A 157 -12.80 26.92 0.12
#